data_AF-A0A0D0BLE5-F1
#
_entry.id   AF-A0A0D0BLE5-F1
#
_cell.length_a   1.000
_cell.length_b   1.000
_cell.length_c   1.000
_cell.angle_alpha   90.00
_cell.angle_beta   90.00
_cell.angle_gamma   90.00
#
_symmetry.space_group_name_H-M   'P 1'
#
loop_
_entity.id
_entity.type
_entity.pdbx_description
1 polymer ?
#
loop_
_entity_poly.entity_id
_entity_poly.type
_entity_poly.pdbx_seq_one_letter_code
_entity_poly.pdbx_strand_id
1 'polypeptide(L)'
;MEERRRREEQERIVLREKWGKEVEEHKRDMEERRRREEQERIVLREKWGKEVEEHEREAEERRWHEEAERLRLNMFWTDVTSHACTTYATREYTARLVNVPSYYNRRVEACMATPVMIHGAEYTPKWCEDHGPDNVIGHWEVDQHEPDCASFWIWYKDFGCISPGSGQRRIEHYLENIPSGGDWKEFCATTPASFRGMHFTGAEFCFNRNHATWGHWVVDDESCE
;
A
#
# COMPACT_ATOMS: atom_id res chain seq x y z
N MET A 1 66.64 60.15 57.53
CA MET A 1 65.17 60.30 57.32
C MET A 1 64.80 60.37 55.84
N GLU A 2 65.54 61.12 55.03
CA GLU A 2 65.23 61.30 53.60
C GLU A 2 65.40 60.01 52.77
N GLU A 3 66.43 59.22 53.05
CA GLU A 3 66.68 57.94 52.36
C GLU A 3 65.60 56.89 52.63
N ARG A 4 65.00 56.91 53.84
CA ARG A 4 63.89 56.02 54.21
C ARG A 4 62.62 56.37 53.43
N ARG A 5 62.31 57.67 53.29
CA ARG A 5 61.19 58.15 52.46
C ARG A 5 61.37 57.79 50.99
N ARG A 6 62.59 57.87 50.44
CA ARG A 6 62.85 57.48 49.04
C ARG A 6 62.69 55.98 48.81
N ARG A 7 63.09 55.14 49.78
CA ARG A 7 62.85 53.68 49.72
C ARG A 7 61.36 53.34 49.83
N GLU A 8 60.65 53.96 50.77
CA GLU A 8 59.18 53.80 50.92
C GLU A 8 58.43 54.26 49.65
N GLU A 9 58.90 55.32 48.98
CA GLU A 9 58.32 55.80 47.71
C GLU A 9 58.62 54.85 46.54
N GLN A 10 59.85 54.34 46.43
CA GLN A 10 60.20 53.31 45.45
C GLN A 10 59.41 52.02 45.65
N GLU A 11 59.26 51.56 46.89
CA GLU A 11 58.45 50.38 47.22
C GLU A 11 56.97 50.58 46.84
N ARG A 12 56.42 51.78 47.06
CA ARG A 12 55.06 52.12 46.63
C ARG A 12 54.91 52.16 45.11
N ILE A 13 55.91 52.63 44.38
CA ILE A 13 55.92 52.63 42.91
C ILE A 13 55.94 51.18 42.39
N VAL A 14 56.86 50.36 42.91
CA VAL A 14 56.98 48.94 42.53
C VAL A 14 55.69 48.17 42.86
N LEU A 15 55.09 48.42 44.03
CA LEU A 15 53.83 47.80 44.41
C LEU A 15 52.68 48.21 43.49
N ARG A 16 52.62 49.49 43.10
CA ARG A 16 51.60 50.01 42.17
C ARG A 16 51.77 49.44 40.76
N GLU A 17 53.00 49.25 40.29
CA GLU A 17 53.28 48.58 39.02
C GLU A 17 52.87 47.11 39.07
N LYS A 18 53.15 46.41 40.18
CA LYS A 18 52.72 45.02 40.37
C LYS A 18 51.20 44.89 40.38
N TRP A 19 50.50 45.73 41.15
CA TRP A 19 49.04 45.81 41.15
C TRP A 19 48.48 46.17 39.77
N GLY A 20 49.13 47.08 39.04
CA GLY A 20 48.73 47.43 37.68
C GLY A 20 48.80 46.23 36.73
N LYS A 21 49.86 45.40 36.82
CA LYS A 21 49.98 44.16 36.05
C LYS A 21 48.91 43.13 36.44
N GLU A 22 48.68 42.93 37.73
CA GLU A 22 47.66 42.00 38.24
C GLU A 22 46.24 42.41 37.80
N VAL A 23 45.94 43.71 37.81
CA VAL A 23 44.65 44.24 37.32
C VAL A 23 44.47 44.01 35.82
N GLU A 24 45.51 44.25 35.01
CA GLU A 24 45.44 44.00 33.57
C GLU A 24 45.35 42.51 33.23
N GLU A 25 46.03 41.64 33.98
CA GLU A 25 45.91 40.20 33.85
C GLU A 25 44.49 39.72 34.22
N HIS A 26 43.94 40.20 35.33
CA HIS A 26 42.58 39.89 35.74
C HIS A 26 41.53 40.37 34.73
N LYS A 27 41.70 41.56 34.13
CA LYS A 27 40.83 42.05 33.05
C LYS A 27 40.86 41.12 31.83
N ARG A 28 42.05 40.63 31.45
CA ARG A 28 42.20 39.69 30.32
C ARG A 28 41.52 38.35 30.60
N ASP A 29 41.72 37.78 31.80
CA ASP A 29 41.04 36.54 32.20
C ASP A 29 39.52 36.69 32.19
N MET A 30 39.01 37.80 32.72
CA MET A 30 37.58 38.11 32.71
C MET A 30 37.02 38.26 31.29
N GLU A 31 37.75 38.93 30.40
CA GLU A 31 37.33 39.07 29.00
C GLU A 31 37.36 37.73 28.25
N GLU A 32 38.38 36.90 28.47
CA GLU A 32 38.48 35.57 27.89
C GLU A 32 37.36 34.66 28.39
N ARG A 33 37.06 34.68 29.69
CA ARG A 33 35.94 33.94 30.27
C ARG A 33 34.62 34.37 29.65
N ARG A 34 34.37 35.67 29.52
CA ARG A 34 33.15 36.20 28.87
C ARG A 34 33.03 35.73 27.42
N ARG A 35 34.14 35.72 26.67
CA ARG A 35 34.16 35.21 25.28
C ARG A 35 33.83 33.72 25.21
N ARG A 36 34.38 32.91 26.12
CA ARG A 36 34.07 31.46 26.20
C ARG A 36 32.60 31.23 26.52
N GLU A 37 32.06 31.90 27.55
CA GLU A 37 30.64 31.81 27.92
C GLU A 37 29.72 32.27 26.78
N GLU A 38 30.07 33.34 26.07
CA GLU A 38 29.32 33.81 24.91
C GLU A 38 29.34 32.78 23.78
N GLN A 39 30.49 32.18 23.48
CA GLN A 39 30.62 31.15 22.46
C GLN A 39 29.85 29.88 22.83
N GLU A 40 29.92 29.44 24.09
CA GLU A 40 29.12 28.31 24.59
C GLU A 40 27.62 28.59 24.49
N ARG A 41 27.18 29.80 24.82
CA ARG A 41 25.78 30.21 24.67
C ARG A 41 25.33 30.21 23.21
N ILE A 42 26.18 30.64 22.28
CA ILE A 42 25.89 30.60 20.84
C ILE A 42 25.75 29.15 20.38
N VAL A 43 26.71 28.29 20.69
CA VAL A 43 26.69 26.86 20.32
C VAL A 43 25.46 26.16 20.91
N LEU A 44 25.16 26.43 22.18
CA LEU A 44 23.98 25.87 22.83
C LEU A 44 22.71 26.34 22.12
N ARG A 45 22.59 27.64 21.81
CA ARG A 45 21.42 28.18 21.10
C ARG A 45 21.23 27.55 19.71
N GLU A 46 22.32 27.34 18.97
CA GLU A 46 22.26 26.66 17.67
C GLU A 46 21.81 25.21 17.81
N LYS A 47 22.32 24.49 18.82
CA LYS A 47 21.92 23.11 19.11
C LYS A 47 20.43 23.03 19.45
N TRP A 48 19.97 23.87 20.39
CA TRP A 48 18.56 23.96 20.75
C TRP A 48 17.70 24.34 19.55
N GLY A 49 18.16 25.24 18.68
CA GLY A 49 17.45 25.60 17.45
C GLY A 49 17.20 24.39 16.54
N LYS A 50 18.21 23.54 16.34
CA LYS A 50 18.07 22.30 15.56
C LYS A 50 17.15 21.28 16.22
N GLU A 51 17.26 21.10 17.53
CA GLU A 51 16.40 20.20 18.29
C GLU A 51 14.92 20.64 18.23
N VAL A 52 14.66 21.95 18.28
CA VAL A 52 13.30 22.50 18.12
C VAL A 52 12.77 22.28 16.70
N GLU A 53 13.56 22.56 15.67
CA GLU A 53 13.16 22.34 14.26
C GLU A 53 12.84 20.86 13.98
N GLU A 54 13.66 19.95 14.49
CA GLU A 54 13.41 18.51 14.39
C GLU A 54 12.14 18.08 15.12
N HIS A 55 11.96 18.53 16.37
CA HIS A 55 10.76 18.24 17.13
C HIS A 55 9.49 18.82 16.48
N GLU A 56 9.57 20.00 15.86
CA GLU A 56 8.46 20.60 15.10
C GLU A 56 8.11 19.74 13.88
N ARG A 57 9.10 19.29 13.10
CA ARG A 57 8.88 18.38 11.96
C ARG A 57 8.23 17.07 12.39
N GLU A 58 8.75 16.42 13.43
CA GLU A 58 8.16 15.18 13.96
C GLU A 58 6.74 15.40 14.52
N ALA A 59 6.48 16.55 15.12
CA ALA A 59 5.14 16.89 15.60
C ALA A 59 4.16 17.14 14.44
N GLU A 60 4.61 17.75 13.35
CA GLU A 60 3.81 17.94 12.14
C GLU A 60 3.52 16.61 11.45
N GLU A 61 4.53 15.75 11.28
CA GLU A 61 4.36 14.40 10.73
C GLU A 61 3.39 13.56 11.55
N ARG A 62 3.50 13.58 12.89
CA ARG A 62 2.54 12.89 13.77
C ARG A 62 1.12 13.38 13.58
N ARG A 63 0.90 14.71 13.56
CA ARG A 63 -0.43 15.28 13.32
C ARG A 63 -0.98 14.88 11.95
N TRP A 64 -0.13 14.89 10.93
CA TRP A 64 -0.49 14.46 9.59
C TRP A 64 -0.94 12.99 9.57
N HIS A 65 -0.18 12.10 10.22
CA HIS A 65 -0.54 10.68 10.32
C HIS A 65 -1.84 10.47 11.10
N GLU A 66 -2.03 11.13 12.24
CA GLU A 66 -3.25 11.06 13.04
C GLU A 66 -4.47 11.56 12.27
N GLU A 67 -4.34 12.66 11.51
CA GLU A 67 -5.42 13.18 10.68
C GLU A 67 -5.75 12.24 9.51
N ALA A 68 -4.73 11.68 8.84
CA ALA A 68 -4.91 10.71 7.77
C ALA A 68 -5.65 9.45 8.26
N GLU A 69 -5.25 8.90 9.41
CA GLU A 69 -5.93 7.75 10.03
C GLU A 69 -7.36 8.08 10.44
N ARG A 70 -7.59 9.26 11.03
CA ARG A 70 -8.94 9.71 11.38
C ARG A 70 -9.84 9.83 10.16
N LEU A 71 -9.32 10.38 9.06
CA LEU A 71 -10.06 10.48 7.81
C LEU A 71 -10.37 9.10 7.24
N ARG A 72 -9.38 8.19 7.22
CA ARG A 72 -9.54 6.82 6.76
C ARG A 72 -10.62 6.06 7.53
N LEU A 73 -10.61 6.15 8.86
CA LEU A 73 -11.61 5.50 9.73
C LEU A 73 -13.04 6.06 9.55
N ASN A 74 -13.17 7.27 9.02
CA ASN A 74 -14.46 7.89 8.76
C ASN A 74 -15.00 7.61 7.34
N MET A 75 -14.15 7.12 6.43
CA MET A 75 -14.54 6.68 5.09
C MET A 75 -14.98 5.23 5.13
N PHE A 76 -16.12 4.93 4.51
CA PHE A 76 -16.63 3.57 4.45
C PHE A 76 -17.44 3.34 3.19
N TRP A 77 -17.64 2.06 2.87
CA TRP A 77 -18.41 1.63 1.72
C TRP A 77 -19.91 1.63 2.01
N THR A 78 -20.70 2.13 1.07
CA THR A 78 -22.16 2.00 1.04
C THR A 78 -22.61 1.40 -0.28
N ASP A 79 -23.85 0.92 -0.32
CA ASP A 79 -24.51 0.47 -1.54
C ASP A 79 -23.75 -0.66 -2.25
N VAL A 80 -23.23 -1.62 -1.48
CA VAL A 80 -22.56 -2.81 -2.03
C VAL A 80 -23.55 -3.56 -2.91
N THR A 81 -23.29 -3.51 -4.22
CA THR A 81 -24.16 -4.00 -5.27
C THR A 81 -23.47 -5.12 -6.01
N SER A 82 -24.14 -6.26 -6.11
CA SER A 82 -23.71 -7.42 -6.89
C SER A 82 -24.13 -7.27 -8.35
N HIS A 83 -23.23 -7.60 -9.28
CA HIS A 83 -23.51 -7.61 -10.72
C HIS A 83 -23.60 -9.02 -11.28
N ALA A 84 -23.64 -9.12 -12.62
CA ALA A 84 -23.60 -10.40 -13.31
C ALA A 84 -22.29 -11.16 -13.02
N CYS A 85 -22.36 -12.47 -13.09
CA CYS A 85 -21.18 -13.32 -13.00
C CYS A 85 -20.29 -13.09 -14.23
N THR A 86 -19.00 -12.87 -14.02
CA THR A 86 -18.04 -12.57 -15.09
C THR A 86 -17.37 -13.83 -15.60
N THR A 87 -16.95 -14.72 -14.70
CA THR A 87 -16.27 -15.99 -15.02
C THR A 87 -16.68 -17.09 -14.02
N TYR A 88 -16.09 -18.29 -14.12
CA TYR A 88 -16.37 -19.38 -13.18
C TYR A 88 -16.18 -18.95 -11.72
N ALA A 89 -17.22 -19.15 -10.92
CA ALA A 89 -17.30 -18.81 -9.50
C ALA A 89 -16.93 -17.35 -9.18
N THR A 90 -16.98 -16.44 -10.17
CA THR A 90 -16.53 -15.06 -10.01
C THR A 90 -17.65 -14.07 -10.34
N ARG A 91 -17.86 -13.12 -9.43
CA ARG A 91 -18.86 -12.06 -9.55
C ARG A 91 -18.24 -10.69 -9.37
N GLU A 92 -18.69 -9.73 -10.18
CA GLU A 92 -18.32 -8.33 -9.98
C GLU A 92 -19.21 -7.68 -8.91
N TYR A 93 -18.58 -6.90 -8.03
CA TYR A 93 -19.24 -6.06 -7.05
C TYR A 93 -18.82 -4.61 -7.23
N THR A 94 -19.73 -3.70 -6.94
CA THR A 94 -19.42 -2.27 -6.83
C THR A 94 -19.98 -1.68 -5.56
N ALA A 95 -19.36 -0.63 -5.07
CA ALA A 95 -19.81 0.10 -3.89
C ALA A 95 -19.28 1.53 -3.96
N ARG A 96 -20.00 2.45 -3.32
CA ARG A 96 -19.61 3.86 -3.28
C ARG A 96 -18.90 4.17 -1.97
N LEU A 97 -17.76 4.85 -2.06
CA LEU A 97 -17.03 5.34 -0.90
C LEU A 97 -17.65 6.66 -0.44
N VAL A 98 -18.15 6.69 0.79
CA VAL A 98 -18.76 7.89 1.39
C VAL A 98 -17.86 8.55 2.42
N ASN A 99 -18.21 9.78 2.80
CA ASN A 99 -17.48 10.64 3.73
C ASN A 99 -16.05 10.97 3.29
N VAL A 100 -15.79 10.95 1.99
CA VAL A 100 -14.54 11.44 1.41
C VAL A 100 -14.60 12.97 1.44
N PRO A 101 -13.74 13.67 2.20
CA PRO A 101 -13.79 15.12 2.26
C PRO A 101 -13.61 15.76 0.88
N SER A 102 -14.36 16.80 0.58
CA SER A 102 -14.33 17.46 -0.74
C SER A 102 -12.95 18.03 -1.11
N TYR A 103 -12.15 18.41 -0.11
CA TYR A 103 -10.77 18.91 -0.27
C TYR A 103 -9.72 17.79 -0.33
N TYR A 104 -10.11 16.54 -0.12
CA TYR A 104 -9.19 15.41 -0.13
C TYR A 104 -8.83 15.04 -1.58
N ASN A 105 -7.57 15.22 -1.96
CA ASN A 105 -7.11 15.02 -3.34
C ASN A 105 -6.66 13.58 -3.65
N ARG A 106 -6.53 12.71 -2.63
CA ARG A 106 -6.06 11.32 -2.76
C ARG A 106 -7.19 10.30 -2.74
N ARG A 107 -8.34 10.65 -3.33
CA ARG A 107 -9.59 9.85 -3.21
C ARG A 107 -9.43 8.43 -3.75
N VAL A 108 -8.71 8.28 -4.86
CA VAL A 108 -8.39 6.97 -5.44
C VAL A 108 -7.48 6.14 -4.52
N GLU A 109 -6.48 6.76 -3.87
CA GLU A 109 -5.62 6.05 -2.91
C GLU A 109 -6.43 5.57 -1.70
N ALA A 110 -7.31 6.42 -1.16
CA ALA A 110 -8.20 6.04 -0.06
C ALA A 110 -9.15 4.90 -0.46
N CYS A 111 -9.69 4.96 -1.68
CA CYS A 111 -10.51 3.89 -2.25
C CYS A 111 -9.78 2.55 -2.27
N MET A 112 -8.59 2.51 -2.90
CA MET A 112 -7.79 1.27 -2.99
C MET A 112 -7.34 0.73 -1.62
N ALA A 113 -7.17 1.60 -0.62
CA ALA A 113 -6.73 1.24 0.73
C ALA A 113 -7.87 0.84 1.69
N THR A 114 -9.13 1.01 1.30
CA THR A 114 -10.29 0.73 2.17
C THR A 114 -10.90 -0.62 1.81
N PRO A 115 -10.79 -1.64 2.67
CA PRO A 115 -11.40 -2.95 2.41
C PRO A 115 -12.92 -2.90 2.56
N VAL A 116 -13.63 -3.74 1.80
CA VAL A 116 -15.06 -4.00 1.94
C VAL A 116 -15.29 -5.40 2.49
N MET A 117 -16.38 -5.59 3.23
CA MET A 117 -16.83 -6.91 3.65
C MET A 117 -17.83 -7.47 2.64
N ILE A 118 -17.47 -8.55 1.95
CA ILE A 118 -18.37 -9.32 1.07
C ILE A 118 -18.36 -10.77 1.57
N HIS A 119 -19.55 -11.33 1.81
CA HIS A 119 -19.73 -12.70 2.31
C HIS A 119 -18.93 -13.05 3.59
N GLY A 120 -18.63 -12.06 4.42
CA GLY A 120 -17.88 -12.26 5.66
C GLY A 120 -16.35 -12.29 5.51
N ALA A 121 -15.82 -12.01 4.31
CA ALA A 121 -14.40 -11.83 4.05
C ALA A 121 -14.08 -10.38 3.60
N GLU A 122 -12.87 -9.93 3.91
CA GLU A 122 -12.36 -8.61 3.54
C GLU A 122 -11.76 -8.64 2.14
N TYR A 123 -12.19 -7.72 1.28
CA TYR A 123 -11.64 -7.54 -0.06
C TYR A 123 -11.23 -6.09 -0.30
N THR A 124 -10.02 -5.89 -0.84
CA THR A 124 -9.59 -4.59 -1.37
C THR A 124 -10.09 -4.42 -2.80
N PRO A 125 -10.50 -3.21 -3.23
CA PRO A 125 -10.92 -2.99 -4.60
C PRO A 125 -9.84 -3.38 -5.60
N LYS A 126 -10.25 -3.97 -6.72
CA LYS A 126 -9.37 -4.22 -7.87
C LYS A 126 -9.01 -2.92 -8.57
N TRP A 127 -9.97 -2.00 -8.66
CA TRP A 127 -9.78 -0.67 -9.22
C TRP A 127 -10.86 0.30 -8.71
N CYS A 128 -10.64 1.59 -8.93
CA CYS A 128 -11.49 2.67 -8.43
C CYS A 128 -11.76 3.73 -9.51
N GLU A 129 -13.00 4.20 -9.56
CA GLU A 129 -13.49 5.26 -10.44
C GLU A 129 -13.73 6.54 -9.64
N ASP A 130 -13.11 7.66 -10.01
CA ASP A 130 -13.37 8.98 -9.41
C ASP A 130 -14.30 9.79 -10.31
N HIS A 131 -15.56 9.92 -9.90
CA HIS A 131 -16.60 10.70 -10.59
C HIS A 131 -16.79 12.08 -9.98
N GLY A 132 -15.86 12.55 -9.14
CA GLY A 132 -15.89 13.86 -8.52
C GLY A 132 -16.14 13.82 -7.01
N PRO A 133 -16.48 14.99 -6.41
CA PRO A 133 -16.68 15.09 -4.97
C PRO A 133 -17.83 14.18 -4.53
N ASP A 134 -17.56 13.32 -3.55
CA ASP A 134 -18.48 12.36 -2.93
C ASP A 134 -18.94 11.17 -3.79
N ASN A 135 -18.29 10.95 -4.94
CA ASN A 135 -18.64 9.85 -5.84
C ASN A 135 -17.39 9.09 -6.31
N VAL A 136 -16.81 8.30 -5.41
CA VAL A 136 -15.79 7.32 -5.76
C VAL A 136 -16.38 5.93 -5.68
N ILE A 137 -16.24 5.17 -6.76
CA ILE A 137 -16.80 3.83 -6.89
C ILE A 137 -15.65 2.83 -6.88
N GLY A 138 -15.69 1.87 -5.96
CA GLY A 138 -14.78 0.72 -5.95
C GLY A 138 -15.39 -0.43 -6.75
N HIS A 139 -14.52 -1.22 -7.37
CA HIS A 139 -14.89 -2.42 -8.11
C HIS A 139 -14.12 -3.63 -7.58
N TRP A 140 -14.81 -4.74 -7.37
CA TRP A 140 -14.23 -5.99 -6.89
C TRP A 140 -14.63 -7.14 -7.82
N GLU A 141 -13.73 -8.09 -7.99
CA GLU A 141 -14.03 -9.40 -8.55
C GLU A 141 -13.86 -10.42 -7.42
N VAL A 142 -14.97 -11.01 -6.99
CA VAL A 142 -15.02 -11.96 -5.87
C VAL A 142 -15.18 -13.36 -6.44
N ASP A 143 -14.19 -14.22 -6.20
CA ASP A 143 -14.07 -15.58 -6.73
C ASP A 143 -14.42 -16.67 -5.70
N GLN A 144 -14.89 -16.29 -4.51
CA GLN A 144 -15.20 -17.17 -3.40
C GLN A 144 -16.65 -16.99 -2.96
N HIS A 145 -17.27 -18.10 -2.55
CA HIS A 145 -18.65 -18.12 -2.04
C HIS A 145 -19.70 -17.58 -3.04
N GLU A 146 -19.44 -17.73 -4.35
CA GLU A 146 -20.36 -17.41 -5.45
C GLU A 146 -20.90 -18.69 -6.13
N PRO A 147 -21.73 -19.51 -5.44
CA PRO A 147 -22.22 -20.76 -6.02
C PRO A 147 -23.09 -20.55 -7.27
N ASP A 148 -23.78 -19.41 -7.37
CA ASP A 148 -24.60 -19.06 -8.54
C ASP A 148 -23.76 -18.81 -9.80
N CYS A 149 -22.47 -18.51 -9.65
CA CYS A 149 -21.54 -18.30 -10.74
C CYS A 149 -20.75 -19.57 -11.10
N ALA A 150 -21.02 -20.70 -10.45
CA ALA A 150 -20.31 -21.95 -10.68
C ALA A 150 -20.96 -22.77 -11.82
N SER A 151 -20.44 -22.63 -13.03
CA SER A 151 -20.71 -23.57 -14.13
C SER A 151 -20.03 -24.91 -13.90
N PHE A 152 -20.48 -25.97 -14.56
CA PHE A 152 -19.89 -27.30 -14.42
C PHE A 152 -19.96 -28.11 -15.72
N TRP A 153 -19.01 -29.05 -15.83
CA TRP A 153 -18.96 -30.02 -16.92
C TRP A 153 -19.78 -31.26 -16.56
N ILE A 154 -20.89 -31.51 -17.25
CA ILE A 154 -21.83 -32.58 -16.86
C ILE A 154 -21.43 -33.96 -17.38
N TRP A 155 -20.93 -34.05 -18.61
CA TRP A 155 -20.47 -35.31 -19.20
C TRP A 155 -19.45 -35.04 -20.31
N TYR A 156 -18.68 -36.07 -20.64
CA TYR A 156 -17.66 -35.99 -21.67
C TYR A 156 -17.80 -37.08 -22.73
N LYS A 157 -17.30 -36.76 -23.92
CA LYS A 157 -17.15 -37.68 -25.05
C LYS A 157 -15.69 -37.80 -25.41
N ASP A 158 -15.22 -39.03 -25.37
CA ASP A 158 -13.91 -39.41 -25.90
C ASP A 158 -14.05 -39.64 -27.41
N PHE A 159 -13.31 -38.86 -28.21
CA PHE A 159 -13.28 -38.98 -29.67
C PHE A 159 -12.15 -39.90 -30.16
N GLY A 160 -11.40 -40.50 -29.25
CA GLY A 160 -10.26 -41.35 -29.55
C GLY A 160 -9.02 -40.55 -29.97
N CYS A 161 -8.05 -41.28 -30.51
CA CYS A 161 -6.78 -40.74 -30.97
C CYS A 161 -7.00 -39.77 -32.14
N ILE A 162 -6.29 -38.64 -32.13
CA ILE A 162 -6.38 -37.63 -33.19
C ILE A 162 -5.95 -38.22 -34.53
N SER A 163 -4.86 -38.97 -34.52
CA SER A 163 -4.39 -39.79 -35.64
C SER A 163 -3.58 -40.98 -35.11
N PRO A 164 -3.39 -42.07 -35.89
CA PRO A 164 -2.46 -43.13 -35.53
C PRO A 164 -1.05 -42.56 -35.29
N GLY A 165 -0.39 -42.96 -34.20
CA GLY A 165 0.95 -42.47 -33.84
C GLY A 165 1.03 -41.04 -33.34
N SER A 166 -0.08 -40.36 -33.05
CA SER A 166 -0.03 -38.99 -32.50
C SER A 166 0.42 -38.95 -31.05
N GLY A 167 0.23 -40.04 -30.30
CA GLY A 167 0.32 -40.03 -28.83
C GLY A 167 -0.71 -39.11 -28.18
N GLN A 168 -1.76 -38.70 -28.91
CA GLN A 168 -2.71 -37.67 -28.48
C GLN A 168 -4.16 -38.07 -28.73
N ARG A 169 -5.01 -37.80 -27.74
CA ARG A 169 -6.44 -38.11 -27.73
C ARG A 169 -7.28 -36.86 -27.58
N ARG A 170 -8.42 -36.82 -28.28
CA ARG A 170 -9.38 -35.72 -28.22
C ARG A 170 -10.52 -36.04 -27.26
N ILE A 171 -10.80 -35.11 -26.35
CA ILE A 171 -11.93 -35.20 -25.41
C ILE A 171 -12.74 -33.90 -25.48
N GLU A 172 -14.07 -34.02 -25.48
CA GLU A 172 -14.98 -32.88 -25.40
C GLU A 172 -15.92 -33.01 -24.20
N HIS A 173 -16.15 -31.92 -23.46
CA HIS A 173 -17.13 -31.87 -22.38
C HIS A 173 -18.24 -30.87 -22.72
N TYR A 174 -19.45 -31.18 -22.27
CA TYR A 174 -20.58 -30.25 -22.33
C TYR A 174 -20.63 -29.38 -21.07
N LEU A 175 -20.70 -28.06 -21.25
CA LEU A 175 -20.77 -27.08 -20.17
C LEU A 175 -22.22 -26.70 -19.87
N GLU A 176 -22.57 -26.69 -18.59
CA GLU A 176 -23.89 -26.31 -18.11
C GLU A 176 -23.80 -25.26 -16.98
N ASN A 177 -24.96 -24.70 -16.62
CA ASN A 177 -25.11 -23.68 -15.58
C ASN A 177 -24.30 -22.39 -15.87
N ILE A 178 -24.27 -21.97 -17.13
CA ILE A 178 -23.78 -20.62 -17.50
C ILE A 178 -24.85 -19.61 -17.06
N PRO A 179 -24.51 -18.64 -16.19
CA PRO A 179 -25.45 -17.62 -15.73
C PRO A 179 -26.06 -16.81 -16.88
N SER A 180 -27.31 -16.39 -16.72
CA SER A 180 -28.01 -15.60 -17.74
C SER A 180 -27.24 -14.31 -18.05
N GLY A 181 -26.91 -14.09 -19.32
CA GLY A 181 -26.14 -12.93 -19.77
C GLY A 181 -24.62 -13.05 -19.61
N GLY A 182 -24.12 -14.14 -19.02
CA GLY A 182 -22.68 -14.42 -18.92
C GLY A 182 -22.06 -14.77 -20.28
N ASP A 183 -20.77 -14.45 -20.45
CA ASP A 183 -20.03 -14.82 -21.66
C ASP A 183 -19.64 -16.29 -21.61
N TRP A 184 -20.32 -17.12 -22.38
CA TRP A 184 -20.05 -18.56 -22.46
C TRP A 184 -18.58 -18.89 -22.77
N LYS A 185 -17.83 -18.02 -23.46
CA LYS A 185 -16.40 -18.22 -23.73
C LYS A 185 -15.58 -18.10 -22.46
N GLU A 186 -15.83 -17.08 -21.67
CA GLU A 186 -15.16 -16.84 -20.40
C GLU A 186 -15.44 -17.99 -19.42
N PHE A 187 -16.70 -18.40 -19.28
CA PHE A 187 -17.06 -19.54 -18.44
C PHE A 187 -16.39 -20.84 -18.95
N CYS A 188 -16.39 -21.10 -20.26
CA CYS A 188 -15.73 -22.27 -20.81
C CYS A 188 -14.21 -22.28 -20.57
N ALA A 189 -13.55 -21.12 -20.67
CA ALA A 189 -12.12 -20.98 -20.44
C ALA A 189 -11.71 -21.02 -18.96
N THR A 190 -12.65 -20.82 -18.03
CA THR A 190 -12.36 -20.72 -16.58
C THR A 190 -13.03 -21.80 -15.73
N THR A 191 -13.93 -22.62 -16.30
CA THR A 191 -14.55 -23.73 -15.56
C THR A 191 -13.57 -24.89 -15.43
N PRO A 192 -13.16 -25.27 -14.20
CA PRO A 192 -12.21 -26.34 -14.00
C PRO A 192 -12.80 -27.69 -14.40
N ALA A 193 -11.99 -28.55 -15.01
CA ALA A 193 -12.34 -29.92 -15.39
C ALA A 193 -11.36 -30.90 -14.75
N SER A 194 -11.85 -32.03 -14.26
CA SER A 194 -10.99 -33.12 -13.76
C SER A 194 -11.44 -34.44 -14.36
N PHE A 195 -10.59 -35.05 -15.17
CA PHE A 195 -10.88 -36.33 -15.83
C PHE A 195 -9.58 -37.06 -16.16
N ARG A 196 -9.63 -38.40 -16.22
CA ARG A 196 -8.46 -39.27 -16.49
C ARG A 196 -7.25 -38.99 -15.58
N GLY A 197 -7.49 -38.59 -14.33
CA GLY A 197 -6.44 -38.26 -13.36
C GLY A 197 -5.73 -36.93 -13.59
N MET A 198 -6.18 -36.13 -14.57
CA MET A 198 -5.67 -34.79 -14.86
C MET A 198 -6.63 -33.72 -14.34
N HIS A 199 -6.08 -32.55 -14.02
CA HIS A 199 -6.83 -31.37 -13.60
C HIS A 199 -6.52 -30.20 -14.54
N PHE A 200 -7.57 -29.53 -15.01
CA PHE A 200 -7.50 -28.39 -15.91
C PHE A 200 -8.24 -27.22 -15.26
N THR A 201 -7.68 -26.01 -15.36
CA THR A 201 -8.32 -24.78 -14.88
C THR A 201 -9.44 -24.29 -15.81
N GLY A 202 -9.57 -24.90 -16.99
CA GLY A 202 -10.47 -24.49 -18.05
C GLY A 202 -10.37 -25.39 -19.28
N ALA A 203 -11.21 -25.15 -20.28
CA ALA A 203 -11.07 -25.79 -21.57
C ALA A 203 -9.91 -25.20 -22.38
N GLU A 204 -9.20 -26.04 -23.12
CA GLU A 204 -8.15 -25.61 -24.05
C GLU A 204 -8.76 -24.87 -25.25
N PHE A 205 -9.86 -25.41 -25.77
CA PHE A 205 -10.65 -24.77 -26.82
C PHE A 205 -12.14 -24.78 -26.48
N CYS A 206 -12.80 -23.66 -26.78
CA CYS A 206 -14.21 -23.44 -26.51
C CYS A 206 -14.97 -23.26 -27.82
N PHE A 207 -16.08 -23.96 -27.98
CA PHE A 207 -16.94 -23.80 -29.14
C PHE A 207 -18.41 -24.00 -28.79
N ASN A 208 -19.29 -23.43 -29.60
CA ASN A 208 -20.72 -23.59 -29.47
C ASN A 208 -21.24 -24.54 -30.56
N ARG A 209 -22.07 -25.51 -30.17
CA ARG A 209 -22.71 -26.48 -31.07
C ARG A 209 -24.16 -26.62 -30.65
N ASN A 210 -25.10 -26.25 -31.52
CA ASN A 210 -26.56 -26.28 -31.26
C ASN A 210 -26.97 -25.46 -30.02
N HIS A 211 -26.46 -24.24 -29.87
CA HIS A 211 -26.67 -23.37 -28.70
C HIS A 211 -26.10 -23.91 -27.37
N ALA A 212 -25.43 -25.06 -27.39
CA ALA A 212 -24.74 -25.64 -26.26
C ALA A 212 -23.24 -25.26 -26.29
N THR A 213 -22.68 -24.98 -25.13
CA THR A 213 -21.26 -24.67 -24.97
C THR A 213 -20.46 -25.93 -24.69
N TRP A 214 -19.33 -26.07 -25.38
CA TRP A 214 -18.45 -27.23 -25.28
C TRP A 214 -17.02 -26.80 -25.05
N GLY A 215 -16.35 -27.54 -24.17
CA GLY A 215 -14.92 -27.50 -23.97
C GLY A 215 -14.26 -28.65 -24.72
N HIS A 216 -13.04 -28.43 -25.17
CA HIS A 216 -12.21 -29.39 -25.88
C HIS A 216 -10.83 -29.41 -25.27
N TRP A 217 -10.26 -30.61 -25.16
CA TRP A 217 -8.90 -30.86 -24.71
C TRP A 217 -8.23 -31.87 -25.64
N VAL A 218 -6.97 -31.60 -25.94
CA VAL A 218 -6.06 -32.59 -26.50
C VAL A 218 -5.16 -33.07 -25.37
N VAL A 219 -5.23 -34.36 -25.05
CA VAL A 219 -4.45 -34.96 -23.96
C VAL A 219 -3.49 -36.00 -24.48
N ASP A 220 -2.30 -36.05 -23.90
CA ASP A 220 -1.33 -37.08 -24.22
C ASP A 220 -1.83 -38.45 -23.73
N ASP A 221 -1.73 -39.45 -24.60
CA ASP A 221 -2.17 -40.82 -24.36
C ASP A 221 -1.29 -41.79 -25.13
N GLU A 222 -0.46 -42.55 -24.41
CA GLU A 222 0.42 -43.59 -24.96
C GLU A 222 -0.35 -44.71 -25.68
N SER A 223 -1.65 -44.87 -25.45
CA SER A 223 -2.46 -45.81 -26.24
C SER A 223 -2.69 -45.36 -27.69
N CYS A 224 -2.28 -44.14 -28.05
CA CYS A 224 -2.41 -43.54 -29.38
C CYS A 224 -1.12 -43.61 -30.21
N GLU A 225 -0.43 -44.77 -30.16
CA GLU A 225 0.70 -45.14 -31.03
C GLU A 225 0.33 -45.47 -32.48
#